data_AF-A0A6G5A0C7-F1
#
_entry.id   AF-A0A6G5A0C7-F1
#
_cell.length_a   1.000
_cell.length_b   1.000
_cell.length_c   1.000
_cell.angle_alpha   90.00
_cell.angle_beta   90.00
_cell.angle_gamma   90.00
#
_symmetry.space_group_name_H-M   'P 1'
#
loop_
_entity.id
_entity.type
_entity.pdbx_description
1 polymer ?
#
loop_
_entity_poly.entity_id
_entity_poly.type
_entity_poly.pdbx_seq_one_letter_code
_entity_poly.pdbx_strand_id
1 'polypeptide(L)'
;MKFIPSILFTLFMTVKQSLPISFSYQEVDDYEIKKFLNTTEPIWTFNTTAYRRRLCKVDLMLKMTEEQIIFNRSYFRTRRNVTSTKTVTGKFSEEFEDEMTTGPKGSVVVALEQLFTLTKLTHVEYLW
;
A
#
# COMPACT_ATOMS: atom_id res chain seq x y z
N MET A 1 51.92 -50.33 4.20
CA MET A 1 51.46 -49.53 5.37
C MET A 1 51.95 -48.11 5.13
N LYS A 2 51.13 -47.09 4.96
CA LYS A 2 50.18 -46.53 5.94
C LYS A 2 49.00 -45.86 5.24
N PHE A 3 47.81 -46.11 5.80
CA PHE A 3 46.53 -45.48 5.50
C PHE A 3 46.44 -44.10 6.19
N ILE A 4 45.89 -43.10 5.47
CA ILE A 4 44.98 -41.96 5.80
C ILE A 4 44.90 -41.55 7.30
N PRO A 5 44.82 -40.25 7.73
CA PRO A 5 43.95 -39.21 7.15
C PRO A 5 44.34 -37.73 7.38
N SER A 6 43.55 -36.80 6.82
CA SER A 6 42.83 -35.75 7.57
C SER A 6 42.73 -34.40 6.87
N ILE A 7 41.52 -34.14 6.39
CA ILE A 7 40.70 -32.99 6.80
C ILE A 7 41.46 -31.65 6.76
N LEU A 8 41.63 -31.11 5.55
CA LEU A 8 42.13 -29.75 5.35
C LEU A 8 41.06 -28.80 4.79
N PHE A 9 39.77 -29.13 4.91
CA PHE A 9 38.72 -28.24 4.39
C PHE A 9 37.43 -28.23 5.21
N THR A 10 37.52 -28.24 6.54
CA THR A 10 36.35 -27.95 7.40
C THR A 10 36.72 -27.01 8.53
N LEU A 11 37.34 -25.87 8.20
CA LEU A 11 37.59 -24.80 9.18
C LEU A 11 37.30 -23.41 8.61
N PHE A 12 36.22 -23.30 7.85
CA PHE A 12 35.57 -22.01 7.55
C PHE A 12 34.09 -22.02 7.91
N MET A 13 33.72 -22.75 8.97
CA MET A 13 32.51 -22.42 9.75
C MET A 13 32.86 -21.24 10.68
N THR A 14 33.19 -20.10 10.09
CA THR A 14 33.22 -18.86 10.85
C THR A 14 31.77 -18.55 11.21
N VAL A 15 31.50 -18.72 12.49
CA VAL A 15 30.29 -18.30 13.19
C VAL A 15 29.98 -16.87 12.77
N LYS A 16 29.03 -16.70 11.84
CA LYS A 16 28.31 -15.43 11.74
C LYS A 16 27.32 -15.46 12.90
N GLN A 17 27.70 -14.87 14.02
CA GLN A 17 26.74 -14.44 15.03
C GLN A 17 25.73 -13.54 14.31
N SER A 18 24.57 -14.10 13.98
CA SER A 18 23.40 -13.28 13.71
C SER A 18 23.10 -12.58 15.03
N LEU A 19 23.44 -11.28 15.11
CA LEU A 19 22.75 -10.39 16.03
C LEU A 19 21.26 -10.70 15.88
N PRO A 20 20.53 -11.07 16.94
CA PRO A 20 19.09 -10.98 16.89
C PRO A 20 18.82 -9.49 16.81
N ILE A 21 18.76 -8.96 15.58
CA ILE A 21 17.97 -7.76 15.36
C ILE A 21 16.60 -8.20 15.86
N SER A 22 16.20 -7.69 17.02
CA SER A 22 14.80 -7.74 17.43
C SER A 22 14.07 -6.96 16.36
N PHE A 23 13.72 -7.63 15.27
CA PHE A 23 12.70 -7.13 14.38
C PHE A 23 11.48 -7.15 15.29
N SER A 24 11.12 -5.97 15.77
CA SER A 24 9.78 -5.70 16.24
C SER A 24 8.89 -6.07 15.06
N TYR A 25 8.47 -7.33 15.00
CA TYR A 25 7.28 -7.73 14.28
C TYR A 25 6.19 -6.95 14.98
N GLN A 26 5.97 -5.73 14.49
CA GLN A 26 4.73 -5.05 14.74
C GLN A 26 3.68 -6.02 14.25
N GLU A 27 2.92 -6.54 15.19
CA GLU A 27 1.76 -7.40 14.94
C GLU A 27 1.05 -6.81 13.73
N VAL A 28 0.98 -7.57 12.64
CA VAL A 28 0.28 -7.13 11.44
C VAL A 28 -1.18 -7.11 11.87
N ASP A 29 -1.63 -5.97 12.40
CA ASP A 29 -3.05 -5.63 12.39
C ASP A 29 -3.49 -5.87 10.96
N ASP A 30 -4.43 -6.80 10.74
CA ASP A 30 -5.02 -7.02 9.43
C ASP A 30 -5.45 -5.65 8.89
N TYR A 31 -4.75 -5.20 7.84
CA TYR A 31 -4.93 -3.86 7.29
C TYR A 31 -6.22 -3.85 6.49
N GLU A 32 -7.33 -3.63 7.17
CA GLU A 32 -8.62 -3.54 6.52
C GLU A 32 -8.67 -2.25 5.67
N ILE A 33 -8.62 -2.38 4.34
CA ILE A 33 -8.63 -1.24 3.41
C ILE A 33 -9.87 -0.38 3.60
N LYS A 34 -10.99 -1.00 4.03
CA LYS A 34 -12.23 -0.32 4.36
C LYS A 34 -12.04 0.70 5.50
N LYS A 35 -11.35 0.32 6.58
CA LYS A 35 -11.06 1.22 7.71
C LYS A 35 -10.19 2.40 7.28
N PHE A 36 -9.18 2.15 6.45
CA PHE A 36 -8.32 3.22 5.91
C PHE A 36 -9.10 4.22 5.06
N LEU A 37 -9.98 3.72 4.19
CA LEU A 37 -10.74 4.55 3.24
C LEU A 37 -11.97 5.23 3.87
N ASN A 38 -12.43 4.78 5.04
CA ASN A 38 -13.56 5.36 5.76
C ASN A 38 -13.17 6.67 6.47
N THR A 39 -12.95 7.70 5.68
CA THR A 39 -12.59 9.04 6.16
C THR A 39 -13.25 10.12 5.31
N THR A 40 -13.61 11.23 5.95
CA THR A 40 -14.06 12.44 5.26
C THR A 40 -12.90 13.29 4.73
N GLU A 41 -11.67 13.02 5.19
CA GLU A 41 -10.47 13.73 4.77
C GLU A 41 -10.00 13.29 3.37
N PRO A 42 -9.40 14.19 2.58
CA PRO A 42 -8.87 13.84 1.28
C PRO A 42 -7.62 12.96 1.39
N ILE A 43 -7.58 11.87 0.63
CA ILE A 43 -6.41 10.98 0.54
C ILE A 43 -5.56 11.42 -0.66
N TRP A 44 -4.38 11.98 -0.37
CA TRP A 44 -3.46 12.47 -1.38
C TRP A 44 -2.41 11.43 -1.76
N THR A 45 -2.20 11.22 -3.07
CA THR A 45 -1.06 10.46 -3.56
C THR A 45 0.12 11.40 -3.76
N PHE A 46 1.10 11.35 -2.85
CA PHE A 46 2.33 12.14 -2.94
C PHE A 46 3.34 11.53 -3.90
N ASN A 47 3.63 10.23 -3.72
CA ASN A 47 4.60 9.50 -4.52
C ASN A 47 3.93 8.35 -5.28
N THR A 48 4.37 8.12 -6.51
CA THR A 48 3.89 6.99 -7.33
C THR A 48 4.96 6.53 -8.33
N THR A 49 5.05 5.21 -8.51
CA THR A 49 5.88 4.57 -9.55
C THR A 49 5.16 4.45 -10.89
N ALA A 50 3.89 4.88 -10.99
CA ALA A 50 3.12 4.78 -12.22
C ALA A 50 3.76 5.55 -13.37
N TYR A 51 3.90 4.89 -14.53
CA TYR A 51 4.47 5.49 -15.74
C TYR A 51 3.76 6.79 -16.14
N ARG A 52 2.42 6.78 -16.12
CA ARG A 52 1.61 7.99 -16.33
C ARG A 52 1.30 8.65 -14.99
N ARG A 53 2.20 9.51 -14.53
CA ARG A 53 2.02 10.28 -13.30
C ARG A 53 0.81 11.21 -13.43
N ARG A 54 -0.14 11.06 -12.50
CA ARG A 54 -1.28 11.97 -12.34
C ARG A 54 -0.93 12.93 -11.21
N LEU A 55 -0.60 14.18 -11.58
CA LEU A 55 -0.21 15.20 -10.60
C LEU A 55 -1.40 15.55 -9.69
N CYS A 56 -1.10 15.83 -8.42
CA CYS A 56 -2.09 16.23 -7.43
C CYS A 56 -3.27 15.23 -7.39
N LYS A 57 -2.97 13.93 -7.49
CA LYS A 57 -4.01 12.90 -7.40
C LYS A 57 -4.55 12.88 -5.98
N VAL A 58 -5.86 13.08 -5.86
CA VAL A 58 -6.59 13.08 -4.60
C VAL A 58 -7.87 12.29 -4.74
N ASP A 59 -8.15 11.47 -3.74
CA ASP A 59 -9.35 10.66 -3.62
C ASP A 59 -10.17 11.17 -2.41
N LEU A 60 -11.44 11.49 -2.64
CA LEU A 60 -12.37 11.97 -1.61
C LEU A 60 -13.60 11.07 -1.55
N MET A 61 -13.80 10.42 -0.41
CA MET A 61 -14.96 9.55 -0.18
C MET A 61 -16.27 10.35 -0.30
N LEU A 62 -17.25 9.80 -1.02
CA LEU A 62 -18.61 10.33 -1.06
C LEU A 62 -19.57 9.48 -0.23
N LYS A 63 -19.44 8.15 -0.34
CA LYS A 63 -20.22 7.19 0.44
C LYS A 63 -19.52 5.85 0.49
N MET A 64 -19.79 5.09 1.55
CA MET A 64 -19.28 3.74 1.76
C MET A 64 -20.38 2.86 2.34
N THR A 65 -20.37 1.59 1.96
CA THR A 65 -21.10 0.49 2.58
C THR A 65 -20.12 -0.65 2.86
N GLU A 66 -20.57 -1.74 3.47
CA GLU A 66 -19.72 -2.91 3.74
C GLU A 66 -19.10 -3.53 2.48
N GLU A 67 -19.78 -3.43 1.33
CA GLU A 67 -19.37 -4.08 0.08
C GLU A 67 -18.63 -3.14 -0.88
N GLN A 68 -18.86 -1.82 -0.78
CA GLN A 68 -18.37 -0.88 -1.78
C GLN A 68 -18.12 0.54 -1.24
N ILE A 69 -17.31 1.27 -1.99
CA ILE A 69 -17.05 2.70 -1.80
C ILE A 69 -17.36 3.46 -3.09
N ILE A 70 -17.90 4.67 -2.98
CA ILE A 70 -17.93 5.65 -4.06
C ILE A 70 -17.13 6.87 -3.64
N PHE A 71 -16.21 7.31 -4.49
CA PHE A 71 -15.34 8.44 -4.23
C PHE A 71 -15.09 9.26 -5.49
N ASN A 72 -14.73 10.53 -5.31
CA ASN A 72 -14.25 11.39 -6.38
C ASN A 72 -12.73 11.31 -6.44
N ARG A 73 -12.22 10.87 -7.60
CA ARG A 73 -10.80 10.87 -7.94
C ARG A 73 -10.49 12.06 -8.82
N SER A 74 -9.74 13.02 -8.29
CA SER A 74 -9.31 14.22 -8.99
C SER A 74 -7.82 14.18 -9.26
N TYR A 75 -7.39 14.74 -10.38
CA TYR A 75 -5.98 14.95 -10.69
C TYR A 75 -5.81 16.08 -11.70
N PHE A 76 -4.66 16.74 -11.65
CA PHE A 76 -4.32 17.80 -12.59
C PHE A 76 -3.83 17.21 -13.93
N ARG A 77 -4.36 17.72 -15.03
CA ARG A 77 -3.96 17.34 -16.39
C ARG A 77 -3.07 18.42 -16.98
N THR A 78 -1.75 18.24 -16.89
CA THR A 78 -0.75 19.19 -17.38
C THR A 78 -0.99 19.62 -18.83
N ARG A 79 -1.31 18.69 -19.73
CA ARG A 79 -1.54 19.00 -21.17
C ARG A 79 -2.73 19.93 -21.43
N ARG A 80 -3.71 19.97 -20.53
CA ARG A 80 -4.92 20.78 -20.69
C ARG A 80 -5.01 21.92 -19.67
N ASN A 81 -4.05 22.01 -18.75
CA ASN A 81 -4.05 22.95 -17.63
C ASN A 81 -5.38 22.98 -16.85
N VAL A 82 -5.97 21.81 -16.60
CA VAL A 82 -7.25 21.69 -15.88
C VAL A 82 -7.23 20.52 -14.91
N THR A 83 -7.99 20.66 -13.83
CA THR A 83 -8.32 19.55 -12.94
C THR A 83 -9.37 18.66 -13.59
N SER A 84 -9.14 17.35 -13.58
CA SER A 84 -10.09 16.35 -14.01
C SER A 84 -10.58 15.55 -12.81
N THR A 85 -11.88 15.55 -12.60
CA THR A 85 -12.52 14.74 -11.56
C THR A 85 -13.36 13.63 -12.19
N LYS A 86 -13.31 12.44 -11.62
CA LYS A 86 -14.16 11.31 -11.99
C LYS A 86 -14.73 10.65 -10.73
N THR A 87 -15.99 10.29 -10.77
CA THR A 87 -16.59 9.41 -9.76
C THR A 87 -16.20 7.97 -10.04
N VAL A 88 -15.61 7.32 -9.05
CA VAL A 88 -15.11 5.96 -9.09
C VAL A 88 -15.91 5.12 -8.10
N THR A 89 -16.24 3.90 -8.49
CA THR A 89 -16.78 2.87 -7.59
C THR A 89 -15.67 1.87 -7.29
N GLY A 90 -15.45 1.60 -6.01
CA GLY A 90 -14.63 0.50 -5.52
C GLY A 90 -15.51 -0.60 -4.94
N LYS A 91 -15.25 -1.87 -5.24
CA LYS A 91 -15.85 -3.04 -4.58
C LYS A 91 -14.77 -3.71 -3.72
N PHE A 92 -15.04 -3.89 -2.43
CA PHE A 92 -14.15 -4.59 -1.52
C PHE A 92 -14.14 -6.09 -1.84
N SER A 93 -12.99 -6.73 -1.65
CA SER A 93 -12.90 -8.18 -1.77
C SER A 93 -13.58 -8.85 -0.57
N GLU A 94 -14.30 -9.94 -0.82
CA GLU A 94 -14.86 -10.81 0.22
C GLU A 94 -13.80 -11.78 0.77
N GLU A 95 -12.71 -11.99 0.02
CA GLU A 95 -11.64 -12.93 0.35
C GLU A 95 -10.44 -12.24 1.01
N PHE A 96 -10.14 -10.98 0.64
CA PHE A 96 -8.94 -10.26 1.05
C PHE A 96 -9.30 -8.87 1.61
N GLU A 97 -9.13 -8.67 2.92
CA GLU A 97 -9.55 -7.44 3.61
C GLU A 97 -8.76 -6.18 3.21
N ASP A 98 -7.59 -6.35 2.61
CA ASP A 98 -6.71 -5.29 2.15
C ASP A 98 -6.90 -4.95 0.67
N GLU A 99 -7.81 -5.63 -0.05
CA GLU A 99 -8.02 -5.48 -1.48
C GLU A 99 -9.36 -4.83 -1.83
N MET A 100 -9.33 -4.01 -2.89
CA MET A 100 -10.53 -3.59 -3.60
C MET A 100 -10.30 -3.55 -5.11
N THR A 101 -11.36 -3.73 -5.87
CA THR A 101 -11.37 -3.47 -7.30
C THR A 101 -12.05 -2.14 -7.58
N THR A 102 -11.53 -1.35 -8.52
CA THR A 102 -12.07 -0.02 -8.85
C THR A 102 -12.42 0.10 -10.33
N GLY A 103 -13.46 0.88 -10.61
CA GLY A 103 -13.92 1.16 -11.97
C GLY A 103 -14.75 2.45 -12.06
N PRO A 104 -15.05 2.94 -13.27
CA PRO A 104 -16.06 3.97 -13.44
C PRO A 104 -17.39 3.50 -12.83
N LYS A 105 -18.16 4.42 -12.27
CA LYS A 105 -19.48 4.12 -11.73
C LYS A 105 -20.35 3.43 -12.80
N GLY A 106 -20.86 2.23 -12.49
CA GLY A 106 -21.74 1.44 -13.40
C GLY A 106 -21.02 0.74 -14.56
N SER A 107 -19.71 0.58 -14.51
CA SER A 107 -18.87 -0.03 -15.55
C SER A 107 -18.06 -1.22 -15.02
N VAL A 108 -17.43 -1.95 -15.95
CA VAL A 108 -16.43 -3.01 -15.70
C VAL A 108 -15.29 -2.51 -14.78
N VAL A 109 -14.79 -3.40 -13.93
CA VAL A 109 -13.56 -3.23 -13.13
C VAL A 109 -12.37 -2.84 -14.00
N VAL A 110 -11.62 -1.83 -13.59
CA VAL A 110 -10.49 -1.28 -14.33
C VAL A 110 -9.16 -1.48 -13.60
N ALA A 111 -9.15 -1.57 -12.27
CA ALA A 111 -7.92 -1.74 -11.51
C ALA A 111 -8.14 -2.49 -10.19
N LEU A 112 -7.15 -3.26 -9.76
CA LEU A 112 -7.00 -3.77 -8.40
C LEU A 112 -6.19 -2.76 -7.59
N GLU A 113 -6.64 -2.43 -6.39
CA GLU A 113 -5.94 -1.57 -5.41
C GLU A 113 -5.83 -2.34 -4.10
N GLN A 114 -4.64 -2.36 -3.49
CA GLN A 114 -4.33 -3.12 -2.28
C GLN A 114 -3.59 -2.25 -1.27
N LEU A 115 -3.89 -2.41 0.02
CA LEU A 115 -3.26 -1.69 1.13
C LEU A 115 -2.12 -2.52 1.74
N PHE A 116 -0.88 -2.16 1.45
CA PHE A 116 0.28 -2.90 1.97
C PHE A 116 0.68 -2.53 3.41
N THR A 117 0.52 -1.27 3.81
CA THR A 117 0.98 -0.79 5.13
C THR A 117 0.22 0.47 5.52
N LEU A 118 -0.09 0.60 6.82
CA LEU A 118 -0.66 1.80 7.43
C LEU A 118 0.26 2.27 8.56
N THR A 119 0.51 3.58 8.64
CA THR A 119 1.17 4.20 9.78
C THR A 119 0.28 5.28 10.35
N LYS A 120 -0.09 5.16 11.63
CA LYS A 120 -0.87 6.17 12.34
C LYS A 120 0.09 7.19 12.95
N LEU A 121 0.13 8.40 12.40
CA LEU A 121 0.89 9.49 13.01
C LEU A 121 0.11 9.99 14.23
N THR A 122 0.63 9.72 15.43
CA THR A 122 0.02 10.12 16.70
C THR A 122 0.43 11.53 17.15
N HIS A 123 1.39 12.15 16.46
CA HIS A 123 1.76 13.55 16.64
C HIS A 123 2.18 14.13 15.27
N VAL A 124 1.45 15.12 14.78
CA VAL A 124 1.88 15.95 13.64
C VAL A 124 2.42 17.24 14.25
N GLU A 125 3.74 17.31 14.42
CA GLU A 125 4.40 18.58 14.74
C GLU A 125 4.45 19.42 13.46
N TYR A 126 3.62 20.46 13.41
CA TYR A 126 3.72 21.48 12.38
C TYR A 126 4.92 22.38 12.73
N LEU A 127 6.07 22.10 12.15
CA LEU A 127 7.18 23.05 12.11
C LEU A 127 6.85 24.10 11.05
N TRP A 128 6.52 25.32 11.50
CA TRP A 128 6.52 26.54 10.68
C TRP A 128 7.90 27.19 10.74
#